data_AF-A0A0Q7VT81-F1
#
_entry.id   AF-A0A0Q7VT81-F1
#
_cell.length_a   1.000
_cell.length_b   1.000
_cell.length_c   1.000
_cell.angle_alpha   90.00
_cell.angle_beta   90.00
_cell.angle_gamma   90.00
#
_symmetry.space_group_name_H-M   'P 1'
#
loop_
_entity.id
_entity.type
_entity.pdbx_description
1 polymer ?
#
loop_
_entity_poly.entity_id
_entity_poly.type
_entity_poly.pdbx_seq_one_letter_code
_entity_poly.pdbx_strand_id
1 'polypeptide(L)'
;MTGHYFSNRLNLLGAIFAAIVASLLTGCQITRTVHNDDTPVSGSTVFEMYVVQSDRDRAFNVLFVPDTSYGDMSVLANRQAFVNDLANVIENGYWQNRAYFNAWGVYNYFYMTASGTVVEQAPGPGGQFRCPIVTWPGQVNSDGVFADQIVLIHRNELRDCGGGGRATAEPTSYRTIVHETGHGLFGLPDEYCCDGGYFTKAPVMYSSQAACNGDSANAGWRNCQSLTSSRDGSVWWRSQGNITDNLIMRNAGDEVWEAGPADWAVMRAAYHGLSGAPAITQPAAFAPAHWSYTVPPPWHP
;
A
#
# COMPACT_ATOMS: atom_id res chain seq x y z
N MET A 1 -23.19 -43.80 -46.88
CA MET A 1 -22.42 -42.55 -46.97
C MET A 1 -23.18 -41.44 -46.25
N THR A 2 -23.18 -41.42 -44.93
CA THR A 2 -23.82 -40.36 -44.13
C THR A 2 -23.28 -40.48 -42.71
N GLY A 3 -22.51 -39.50 -42.23
CA GLY A 3 -22.15 -39.44 -40.81
C GLY A 3 -20.76 -38.90 -40.48
N HIS A 4 -20.35 -37.73 -40.98
CA HIS A 4 -19.14 -37.06 -40.47
C HIS A 4 -19.19 -35.52 -40.36
N TYR A 5 -20.33 -34.86 -40.64
CA TYR A 5 -20.36 -33.38 -40.70
C TYR A 5 -20.91 -32.65 -39.45
N PHE A 6 -21.42 -33.36 -38.44
CA PHE A 6 -22.03 -32.70 -37.27
C PHE A 6 -21.09 -32.45 -36.07
N SER A 7 -19.89 -33.05 -36.03
CA SER A 7 -18.99 -32.92 -34.87
C SER A 7 -18.20 -31.59 -34.83
N ASN A 8 -17.90 -30.98 -35.99
CA ASN A 8 -16.99 -29.82 -36.02
C ASN A 8 -17.63 -28.47 -35.66
N ARG A 9 -18.97 -28.35 -35.64
CA ARG A 9 -19.64 -27.07 -35.34
C ARG A 9 -19.81 -26.79 -33.84
N LEU A 10 -19.88 -27.83 -33.01
CA LEU A 10 -19.96 -27.66 -31.55
C LEU A 10 -18.62 -27.17 -30.96
N ASN A 11 -17.50 -27.63 -31.50
CA ASN A 11 -16.16 -27.26 -31.01
C ASN A 11 -15.82 -25.78 -31.28
N LEU A 12 -16.31 -25.20 -32.38
CA LEU A 12 -16.04 -23.80 -32.73
C LEU A 12 -16.84 -22.82 -31.84
N LEU A 13 -18.10 -23.12 -31.55
CA LEU A 13 -18.93 -22.31 -30.65
C LEU A 13 -18.42 -22.38 -29.20
N GLY A 14 -17.95 -23.55 -28.75
CA GLY A 14 -17.31 -23.70 -27.44
C GLY A 14 -16.01 -22.89 -27.32
N ALA A 15 -15.17 -22.90 -28.35
CA ALA A 15 -13.92 -22.14 -28.35
C ALA A 15 -14.16 -20.61 -28.39
N ILE A 16 -15.14 -20.14 -29.17
CA ILE A 16 -15.51 -18.71 -29.21
C ILE A 16 -16.09 -18.26 -27.87
N PHE A 17 -16.95 -19.06 -27.25
CA PHE A 17 -17.50 -18.73 -25.93
C PHE A 17 -16.43 -18.74 -24.84
N ALA A 18 -15.51 -19.71 -24.85
CA ALA A 18 -14.37 -19.74 -23.93
C ALA A 18 -13.43 -18.53 -24.13
N ALA A 19 -13.20 -18.10 -25.38
CA ALA A 19 -12.38 -16.92 -25.67
C ALA A 19 -13.07 -15.62 -25.22
N ILE A 20 -14.38 -15.47 -25.43
CA ILE A 20 -15.17 -14.32 -24.96
C ILE A 20 -15.23 -14.28 -23.44
N VAL A 21 -15.45 -15.42 -22.78
CA VAL A 21 -15.43 -15.51 -21.31
C VAL A 21 -14.03 -15.23 -20.77
N ALA A 22 -12.97 -15.74 -21.40
CA ALA A 22 -11.60 -15.44 -20.98
C ALA A 22 -11.22 -13.96 -21.16
N SER A 23 -11.70 -13.29 -22.21
CA SER A 23 -11.46 -11.86 -22.45
C SER A 23 -12.37 -10.93 -21.63
N LEU A 24 -13.49 -11.44 -21.10
CA LEU A 24 -14.31 -10.73 -20.09
C LEU A 24 -13.81 -10.98 -18.66
N LEU A 25 -12.98 -12.01 -18.44
CA LEU A 25 -12.37 -12.36 -17.15
C LEU A 25 -10.93 -11.86 -16.99
N THR A 26 -10.33 -11.25 -18.02
CA THR A 26 -9.15 -10.40 -17.81
C THR A 26 -9.63 -9.16 -17.07
N GLY A 27 -9.75 -9.30 -15.75
CA GLY A 27 -10.08 -8.21 -14.83
C GLY A 27 -9.19 -7.01 -15.10
N CYS A 28 -9.73 -5.82 -14.83
CA CYS A 28 -9.07 -4.53 -15.02
C CYS A 28 -7.74 -4.46 -14.27
N GLN A 29 -6.67 -4.94 -14.91
CA GLN A 29 -5.31 -4.70 -14.48
C GLN A 29 -4.93 -3.26 -14.88
N ILE A 30 -4.25 -2.56 -14.00
CA ILE A 30 -3.54 -1.33 -14.31
C ILE A 30 -2.44 -1.67 -15.30
N THR A 31 -2.67 -1.32 -16.55
CA THR A 31 -1.63 -1.35 -17.58
C THR A 31 -1.25 0.09 -17.93
N ARG A 32 -0.01 0.48 -17.62
CA ARG A 32 0.55 1.76 -18.05
C ARG A 32 1.74 1.49 -18.98
N THR A 33 1.58 1.83 -20.25
CA THR A 33 2.70 1.87 -21.19
C THR A 33 3.40 3.22 -21.10
N VAL A 34 4.70 3.17 -20.89
CA VAL A 34 5.57 4.34 -20.82
C VAL A 34 6.02 4.71 -22.23
N HIS A 35 6.03 6.00 -22.53
CA HIS A 35 6.50 6.54 -23.81
C HIS A 35 7.63 7.57 -23.59
N ASN A 36 8.41 7.83 -24.65
CA ASN A 36 9.48 8.83 -24.59
C ASN A 36 8.94 10.28 -24.57
N ASP A 37 7.71 10.48 -25.04
CA ASP A 37 6.99 11.75 -25.10
C ASP A 37 5.99 11.94 -23.95
N ASP A 38 5.96 11.03 -22.97
CA ASP A 38 5.24 11.25 -21.73
C ASP A 38 5.70 12.58 -21.09
N THR A 39 4.75 13.42 -20.67
CA THR A 39 5.03 14.73 -20.07
C THR A 39 4.93 14.65 -18.54
N PRO A 40 5.91 15.17 -17.79
CA PRO A 40 5.81 15.24 -16.33
C PRO A 40 4.62 16.11 -15.87
N VAL A 41 3.90 15.66 -14.85
CA VAL A 41 2.79 16.38 -14.22
C VAL A 41 3.21 17.24 -13.02
N SER A 42 4.49 17.17 -12.65
CA SER A 42 5.12 18.07 -11.68
C SER A 42 6.63 18.10 -11.90
N GLY A 43 7.18 19.31 -11.96
CA GLY A 43 8.60 19.53 -12.24
C GLY A 43 9.04 18.88 -13.56
N SER A 44 10.18 18.19 -13.54
CA SER A 44 10.73 17.49 -14.71
C SER A 44 10.75 15.97 -14.55
N THR A 45 10.41 15.46 -13.37
CA THR A 45 10.65 14.05 -13.03
C THR A 45 9.42 13.26 -12.63
N VAL A 46 8.26 13.89 -12.34
CA VAL A 46 7.08 13.18 -11.81
C VAL A 46 6.00 12.97 -12.87
N PHE A 47 5.48 11.75 -12.97
CA PHE A 47 4.51 11.29 -13.96
C PHE A 47 3.31 10.63 -13.27
N GLU A 48 2.16 10.60 -13.96
CA GLU A 48 0.97 9.90 -13.49
C GLU A 48 1.10 8.40 -13.69
N MET A 49 0.79 7.63 -12.65
CA MET A 49 0.60 6.18 -12.73
C MET A 49 -0.89 5.85 -12.85
N TYR A 50 -1.66 6.30 -11.87
CA TYR A 50 -3.09 6.06 -11.77
C TYR A 50 -3.73 7.18 -10.95
N VAL A 51 -4.47 8.08 -11.60
CA VAL A 51 -5.08 9.25 -10.98
C VAL A 51 -6.60 9.14 -11.13
N VAL A 52 -7.31 9.16 -10.00
CA VAL A 52 -8.78 9.14 -9.98
C VAL A 52 -9.34 10.53 -9.70
N GLN A 53 -8.61 11.32 -8.92
CA GLN A 53 -9.03 12.63 -8.48
C GLN A 53 -8.08 13.71 -9.03
N SER A 54 -8.59 14.54 -9.96
CA SER A 54 -7.80 15.61 -10.56
C SER A 54 -7.39 16.70 -9.56
N ASP A 55 -8.24 16.95 -8.56
CA ASP A 55 -7.93 17.88 -7.47
C ASP A 55 -7.12 17.18 -6.37
N ARG A 56 -5.80 17.40 -6.39
CA ARG A 56 -4.86 16.71 -5.48
C ARG A 56 -5.15 16.95 -4.00
N ASP A 57 -5.82 18.04 -3.64
CA ASP A 57 -6.19 18.35 -2.24
C ASP A 57 -7.38 17.50 -1.72
N ARG A 58 -8.00 16.73 -2.62
CA ARG A 58 -9.15 15.84 -2.33
C ARG A 58 -8.77 14.36 -2.36
N ALA A 59 -7.47 14.06 -2.41
CA ALA A 59 -6.94 12.71 -2.46
C ALA A 59 -5.64 12.61 -1.65
N PHE A 60 -5.30 11.38 -1.26
CA PHE A 60 -3.96 11.02 -0.84
C PHE A 60 -3.10 10.76 -2.08
N ASN A 61 -2.01 11.51 -2.20
CA ASN A 61 -1.09 11.46 -3.31
C ASN A 61 0.14 10.62 -2.91
N VAL A 62 0.25 9.42 -3.48
CA VAL A 62 1.37 8.51 -3.25
C VAL A 62 2.37 8.63 -4.39
N LEU A 63 3.60 9.02 -4.08
CA LEU A 63 4.70 9.12 -5.04
C LEU A 63 5.70 7.98 -4.87
N PHE A 64 5.86 7.17 -5.91
CA PHE A 64 6.87 6.12 -5.95
C PHE A 64 8.18 6.63 -6.54
N VAL A 65 9.29 6.35 -5.84
CA VAL A 65 10.65 6.74 -6.18
C VAL A 65 11.45 5.50 -6.53
N PRO A 66 12.07 5.40 -7.71
CA PRO A 66 12.91 4.25 -8.03
C PRO A 66 14.22 4.32 -7.24
N ASP A 67 14.67 3.20 -6.73
CA ASP A 67 16.06 3.01 -6.31
C ASP A 67 16.98 2.89 -7.53
N THR A 68 18.27 3.19 -7.37
CA THR A 68 19.29 2.99 -8.43
C THR A 68 19.37 1.55 -8.97
N SER A 69 18.87 0.54 -8.25
CA SER A 69 18.72 -0.84 -8.73
C SER A 69 17.79 -1.00 -9.94
N TYR A 70 16.96 -0.01 -10.27
CA TYR A 70 16.19 0.04 -11.51
C TYR A 70 17.03 0.50 -12.72
N GLY A 71 18.25 0.97 -12.52
CA GLY A 71 19.12 1.50 -13.56
C GLY A 71 18.79 2.93 -13.98
N ASP A 72 19.26 3.33 -15.16
CA ASP A 72 19.00 4.66 -15.71
C ASP A 72 17.53 4.77 -16.17
N MET A 73 16.76 5.63 -15.50
CA MET A 73 15.34 5.87 -15.77
C MET A 73 15.09 6.71 -17.05
N SER A 74 16.13 7.19 -17.71
CA SER A 74 16.05 7.74 -19.08
C SER A 74 15.88 6.63 -20.12
N VAL A 75 16.29 5.40 -19.81
CA VAL A 75 16.11 4.22 -20.66
C VAL A 75 14.67 3.72 -20.54
N LEU A 76 13.94 3.73 -21.65
CA LEU A 76 12.50 3.39 -21.69
C LEU A 76 12.19 2.02 -21.07
N ALA A 77 13.02 1.00 -21.33
CA ALA A 77 12.83 -0.34 -20.79
C ALA A 77 12.94 -0.39 -19.25
N ASN A 78 13.86 0.36 -18.66
CA ASN A 78 14.03 0.45 -17.20
C ASN A 78 12.82 1.14 -16.57
N ARG A 79 12.37 2.25 -17.18
CA ARG A 79 11.18 2.98 -16.74
C ARG A 79 9.92 2.12 -16.83
N GLN A 80 9.76 1.37 -17.92
CA GLN A 80 8.65 0.44 -18.07
C GLN A 80 8.69 -0.69 -17.02
N ALA A 81 9.86 -1.24 -16.74
CA ALA A 81 10.00 -2.25 -15.70
C ALA A 81 9.59 -1.71 -14.31
N PHE A 82 9.98 -0.47 -13.98
CA PHE A 82 9.54 0.17 -12.75
C PHE A 82 8.02 0.37 -12.72
N VAL A 83 7.42 0.92 -13.78
CA VAL A 83 5.98 1.12 -13.87
C VAL A 83 5.19 -0.18 -13.77
N ASN A 84 5.68 -1.28 -14.36
CA ASN A 84 5.07 -2.60 -14.21
C ASN A 84 5.08 -3.10 -12.76
N ASP A 85 6.20 -2.90 -12.05
CA ASP A 85 6.29 -3.23 -10.63
C ASP A 85 5.30 -2.38 -9.81
N LEU A 86 5.13 -1.09 -10.14
CA LEU A 86 4.16 -0.23 -9.46
C LEU A 86 2.70 -0.63 -9.70
N ALA A 87 2.35 -1.06 -10.92
CA ALA A 87 1.01 -1.58 -11.20
C ALA A 87 0.71 -2.78 -10.30
N ASN A 88 1.68 -3.69 -10.20
CA ASN A 88 1.62 -4.86 -9.37
C ASN A 88 1.50 -4.50 -7.87
N VAL A 89 2.28 -3.52 -7.38
CA VAL A 89 2.18 -2.98 -6.02
C VAL A 89 0.79 -2.43 -5.71
N ILE A 90 0.18 -1.68 -6.64
CA ILE A 90 -1.14 -1.10 -6.44
C ILE A 90 -2.20 -2.21 -6.36
N GLU A 91 -2.19 -3.15 -7.30
CA GLU A 91 -3.16 -4.25 -7.37
C GLU A 91 -3.03 -5.27 -6.23
N ASN A 92 -1.80 -5.69 -5.94
CA ASN A 92 -1.52 -6.78 -5.01
C ASN A 92 -1.18 -6.30 -3.60
N GLY A 93 -0.93 -4.99 -3.43
CA GLY A 93 -0.83 -4.31 -2.13
C GLY A 93 -2.10 -3.56 -1.78
N TYR A 94 -2.21 -2.34 -2.28
CA TYR A 94 -3.27 -1.40 -1.89
C TYR A 94 -4.67 -1.96 -2.13
N TRP A 95 -4.92 -2.59 -3.28
CA TRP A 95 -6.25 -3.10 -3.60
C TRP A 95 -6.60 -4.42 -2.91
N GLN A 96 -5.61 -5.16 -2.41
CA GLN A 96 -5.86 -6.33 -1.57
C GLN A 96 -6.24 -5.94 -0.14
N ASN A 97 -6.01 -4.70 0.28
CA ASN A 97 -6.45 -4.19 1.58
C ASN A 97 -7.75 -3.39 1.42
N ARG A 98 -8.84 -3.85 2.04
CA ARG A 98 -10.17 -3.23 1.99
C ARG A 98 -10.22 -1.82 2.55
N ALA A 99 -9.39 -1.48 3.53
CA ALA A 99 -9.39 -0.11 4.05
C ALA A 99 -8.90 0.88 2.99
N TYR A 100 -7.85 0.52 2.25
CA TYR A 100 -7.39 1.29 1.08
C TYR A 100 -8.37 1.18 -0.10
N PHE A 101 -8.82 -0.03 -0.44
CA PHE A 101 -9.70 -0.23 -1.60
C PHE A 101 -11.06 0.44 -1.43
N ASN A 102 -11.69 0.42 -0.25
CA ASN A 102 -12.96 1.14 -0.05
C ASN A 102 -12.80 2.64 -0.27
N ALA A 103 -11.59 3.16 -0.04
CA ALA A 103 -11.20 4.54 -0.29
C ALA A 103 -10.49 4.74 -1.64
N TRP A 104 -10.53 3.78 -2.58
CA TRP A 104 -9.76 3.83 -3.84
C TRP A 104 -9.95 5.15 -4.61
N GLY A 105 -11.17 5.72 -4.57
CA GLY A 105 -11.52 6.97 -5.27
C GLY A 105 -10.90 8.23 -4.68
N VAL A 106 -10.17 8.13 -3.56
CA VAL A 106 -9.41 9.23 -2.95
C VAL A 106 -7.91 8.94 -2.91
N TYR A 107 -7.41 8.02 -3.73
CA TYR A 107 -5.97 7.80 -3.92
C TYR A 107 -5.54 8.17 -5.34
N ASN A 108 -4.43 8.90 -5.42
CA ASN A 108 -3.71 9.12 -6.65
C ASN A 108 -2.31 8.53 -6.51
N TYR A 109 -1.86 7.84 -7.55
CA TYR A 109 -0.54 7.22 -7.62
C TYR A 109 0.29 7.89 -8.71
N PHE A 110 1.50 8.28 -8.34
CA PHE A 110 2.49 8.93 -9.19
C PHE A 110 3.79 8.17 -9.11
N TYR A 111 4.64 8.33 -10.12
CA TYR A 111 6.01 7.83 -10.06
C TYR A 111 6.98 8.91 -10.51
N MET A 112 8.22 8.85 -10.04
CA MET A 112 9.28 9.73 -10.52
C MET A 112 10.38 8.99 -11.28
N THR A 113 11.16 9.73 -12.06
CA THR A 113 12.32 9.22 -12.80
C THR A 113 13.66 9.59 -12.18
N ALA A 114 13.70 10.49 -11.19
CA ALA A 114 14.91 10.68 -10.40
C ALA A 114 15.00 9.58 -9.33
N SER A 115 16.18 8.95 -9.21
CA SER A 115 16.38 7.77 -8.36
C SER A 115 17.05 8.10 -7.04
N GLY A 116 16.65 7.38 -5.99
CA GLY A 116 17.34 7.36 -4.70
C GLY A 116 18.23 6.14 -4.53
N THR A 117 18.80 5.99 -3.34
CA THR A 117 19.54 4.79 -2.94
C THR A 117 19.08 4.30 -1.58
N VAL A 118 18.95 3.00 -1.41
CA VAL A 118 18.80 2.35 -0.09
C VAL A 118 20.00 1.44 0.20
N VAL A 119 20.49 1.48 1.44
CA VAL A 119 21.61 0.65 1.90
C VAL A 119 21.26 0.02 3.25
N GLU A 120 21.45 -1.29 3.36
CA GLU A 120 21.25 -2.02 4.61
C GLU A 120 22.09 -1.43 5.75
N GLN A 121 21.54 -1.46 6.97
CA GLN A 121 22.31 -1.22 8.18
C GLN A 121 22.47 -2.53 8.94
N ALA A 122 23.70 -2.82 9.38
CA ALA A 122 23.92 -3.90 10.32
C ALA A 122 23.08 -3.68 11.59
N PRO A 123 22.54 -4.76 12.20
CA PRO A 123 21.79 -4.66 13.44
C PRO A 123 22.55 -3.88 14.53
N GLY A 124 21.81 -3.14 15.34
CA GLY A 124 22.35 -2.44 16.49
C GLY A 124 22.84 -3.38 17.60
N PRO A 125 23.43 -2.83 18.68
CA PRO A 125 23.79 -3.61 19.86
C PRO A 125 22.61 -4.47 20.35
N GLY A 126 22.87 -5.73 20.68
CA GLY A 126 21.83 -6.68 21.08
C GLY A 126 20.96 -7.21 19.93
N GLY A 127 21.39 -7.04 18.67
CA GLY A 127 20.66 -7.53 17.50
C GLY A 127 19.42 -6.68 17.18
N GLN A 128 19.35 -5.46 17.71
CA GLN A 128 18.22 -4.58 17.49
C GLN A 128 18.12 -4.18 16.02
N PHE A 129 16.90 -4.18 15.51
CA PHE A 129 16.61 -3.73 14.17
C PHE A 129 17.01 -2.25 13.97
N ARG A 130 17.51 -1.94 12.77
CA ARG A 130 17.80 -0.59 12.31
C ARG A 130 17.26 -0.40 10.90
N CYS A 131 16.53 0.69 10.68
CA CYS A 131 16.11 1.10 9.35
C CYS A 131 17.30 1.24 8.40
N PRO A 132 17.13 1.01 7.10
CA PRO A 132 18.19 1.22 6.12
C PRO A 132 18.59 2.69 6.04
N ILE A 133 19.80 2.97 5.53
CA ILE A 133 20.20 4.33 5.15
C ILE A 133 19.54 4.64 3.82
N VAL A 134 18.78 5.72 3.75
CA VAL A 134 18.10 6.16 2.53
C VAL A 134 18.66 7.50 2.08
N THR A 135 19.10 7.55 0.83
CA THR A 135 19.42 8.80 0.13
C THR A 135 18.30 9.08 -0.86
N TRP A 136 17.49 10.07 -0.56
CA TRP A 136 16.43 10.53 -1.46
C TRP A 136 17.00 11.40 -2.58
N PRO A 137 16.49 11.31 -3.82
CA PRO A 137 16.85 12.27 -4.85
C PRO A 137 16.35 13.67 -4.43
N GLY A 138 17.16 14.70 -4.68
CA GLY A 138 16.83 16.08 -4.29
C GLY A 138 15.47 16.55 -4.84
N GLN A 139 15.10 16.03 -6.01
CA GLN A 139 13.85 16.30 -6.71
C GLN A 139 12.59 15.90 -5.93
N VAL A 140 12.69 14.99 -4.96
CA VAL A 140 11.58 14.69 -4.05
C VAL A 140 11.11 15.95 -3.32
N ASN A 141 12.03 16.84 -2.97
CA ASN A 141 11.71 18.07 -2.23
C ASN A 141 11.26 19.24 -3.15
N SER A 142 11.34 19.10 -4.48
CA SER A 142 10.86 20.10 -5.44
C SER A 142 9.66 19.60 -6.23
N ASP A 143 9.83 18.51 -6.96
CA ASP A 143 8.86 17.97 -7.91
C ASP A 143 7.80 17.16 -7.17
N GLY A 144 8.19 16.49 -6.08
CA GLY A 144 7.35 15.62 -5.26
C GLY A 144 6.71 16.27 -4.04
N VAL A 145 6.78 17.60 -3.89
CA VAL A 145 6.33 18.32 -2.68
C VAL A 145 4.82 18.18 -2.39
N PHE A 146 4.03 17.82 -3.42
CA PHE A 146 2.59 17.61 -3.30
C PHE A 146 2.22 16.23 -2.73
N ALA A 147 3.18 15.31 -2.61
CA ALA A 147 2.90 13.93 -2.20
C ALA A 147 2.70 13.83 -0.68
N ASP A 148 1.61 13.18 -0.28
CA ASP A 148 1.31 12.87 1.12
C ASP A 148 2.15 11.69 1.62
N GLN A 149 2.47 10.77 0.70
CA GLN A 149 3.36 9.63 0.94
C GLN A 149 4.38 9.54 -0.19
N ILE A 150 5.63 9.31 0.18
CA ILE A 150 6.72 9.01 -0.76
C ILE A 150 7.27 7.63 -0.43
N VAL A 151 7.34 6.73 -1.41
CA VAL A 151 7.83 5.36 -1.22
C VAL A 151 9.01 5.11 -2.15
N LEU A 152 10.19 4.86 -1.61
CA LEU A 152 11.34 4.41 -2.41
C LEU A 152 11.26 2.90 -2.62
N ILE A 153 11.10 2.51 -3.87
CA ILE A 153 10.99 1.11 -4.28
C ILE A 153 12.35 0.61 -4.71
N HIS A 154 12.82 -0.48 -4.09
CA HIS A 154 14.14 -1.06 -4.33
C HIS A 154 14.04 -2.56 -4.59
N ARG A 155 15.00 -3.12 -5.31
CA ARG A 155 14.99 -4.56 -5.67
C ARG A 155 15.82 -5.45 -4.75
N ASN A 156 16.46 -4.86 -3.75
CA ASN A 156 17.31 -5.60 -2.83
C ASN A 156 16.44 -6.17 -1.73
N GLU A 157 16.71 -7.38 -1.26
CA GLU A 157 16.01 -7.92 -0.11
C GLU A 157 16.56 -7.25 1.16
N LEU A 158 15.83 -6.27 1.69
CA LEU A 158 16.24 -5.45 2.82
C LEU A 158 15.09 -5.29 3.79
N ARG A 159 15.41 -5.04 5.05
CA ARG A 159 14.40 -4.51 5.96
C ARG A 159 13.99 -3.11 5.51
N ASP A 160 12.68 -2.88 5.52
CA ASP A 160 12.09 -1.59 5.22
C ASP A 160 11.70 -0.81 6.48
N CYS A 161 11.48 0.48 6.29
CA CYS A 161 10.96 1.37 7.32
C CYS A 161 10.13 2.50 6.71
N GLY A 162 9.23 3.03 7.52
CA GLY A 162 8.34 4.13 7.16
C GLY A 162 8.02 5.04 8.33
N GLY A 163 7.64 6.27 7.99
CA GLY A 163 7.29 7.31 8.95
C GLY A 163 7.52 8.71 8.37
N GLY A 164 6.76 9.69 8.86
CA GLY A 164 6.88 11.09 8.43
C GLY A 164 6.64 11.29 6.92
N GLY A 165 5.68 10.57 6.35
CA GLY A 165 5.32 10.63 4.92
C GLY A 165 6.34 9.97 3.98
N ARG A 166 7.30 9.18 4.50
CA ARG A 166 8.33 8.50 3.70
C ARG A 166 8.42 7.03 4.08
N ALA A 167 8.72 6.17 3.11
CA ALA A 167 8.89 4.73 3.30
C ALA A 167 9.86 4.13 2.28
N THR A 168 10.42 2.97 2.58
CA THR A 168 11.07 2.08 1.60
C THR A 168 10.26 0.80 1.45
N ALA A 169 10.36 0.14 0.29
CA ALA A 169 9.78 -1.19 0.10
C ALA A 169 10.38 -1.94 -1.09
N GLU A 170 10.36 -3.28 -1.04
CA GLU A 170 10.51 -4.08 -2.26
C GLU A 170 9.21 -4.12 -3.08
N PRO A 171 9.28 -4.15 -4.43
CA PRO A 171 8.09 -4.12 -5.30
C PRO A 171 7.18 -5.34 -5.16
N THR A 172 7.67 -6.43 -4.56
CA THR A 172 6.92 -7.66 -4.32
C THR A 172 6.51 -7.83 -2.86
N SER A 173 6.96 -6.93 -1.98
CA SER A 173 6.68 -6.94 -0.53
C SER A 173 5.42 -6.15 -0.25
N TYR A 174 4.31 -6.57 -0.86
CA TYR A 174 3.05 -5.82 -0.89
C TYR A 174 2.54 -5.47 0.51
N ARG A 175 2.67 -6.43 1.44
CA ARG A 175 2.35 -6.23 2.86
C ARG A 175 3.14 -5.08 3.46
N THR A 176 4.45 -5.06 3.23
CA THR A 176 5.36 -4.03 3.72
C THR A 176 5.00 -2.67 3.13
N ILE A 177 4.70 -2.58 1.84
CA ILE A 177 4.25 -1.31 1.24
C ILE A 177 3.01 -0.75 1.95
N VAL A 178 2.01 -1.59 2.16
CA VAL A 178 0.75 -1.20 2.82
C VAL A 178 0.99 -0.83 4.29
N HIS A 179 1.86 -1.58 4.98
CA HIS A 179 2.30 -1.35 6.35
C HIS A 179 2.99 0.01 6.51
N GLU A 180 4.06 0.25 5.74
CA GLU A 180 4.86 1.47 5.82
C GLU A 180 4.06 2.71 5.36
N THR A 181 3.15 2.54 4.40
CA THR A 181 2.23 3.60 4.00
C THR A 181 1.22 3.92 5.11
N GLY A 182 0.84 2.92 5.90
CA GLY A 182 -0.01 3.12 7.08
C GLY A 182 0.67 3.99 8.13
N HIS A 183 1.98 3.82 8.35
CA HIS A 183 2.76 4.75 9.18
C HIS A 183 2.80 6.15 8.58
N GLY A 184 3.15 6.27 7.30
CA GLY A 184 3.43 7.58 6.71
C GLY A 184 2.17 8.43 6.49
N LEU A 185 1.05 7.86 6.03
CA LEU A 185 -0.20 8.59 5.80
C LEU A 185 -1.03 8.80 7.06
N PHE A 186 -1.11 7.80 7.93
CA PHE A 186 -2.08 7.80 9.04
C PHE A 186 -1.43 7.96 10.42
N GLY A 187 -0.09 7.84 10.49
CA GLY A 187 0.64 7.85 11.75
C GLY A 187 0.17 6.72 12.66
N LEU A 188 -0.07 5.55 12.09
CA LEU A 188 -0.32 4.33 12.85
C LEU A 188 0.99 3.88 13.52
N PRO A 189 0.99 3.42 14.77
CA PRO A 189 2.15 2.80 15.40
C PRO A 189 2.26 1.32 15.00
N ASP A 190 3.45 0.74 15.18
CA ASP A 190 3.60 -0.71 15.07
C ASP A 190 2.78 -1.45 16.12
N GLU A 191 2.13 -2.56 15.73
CA GLU A 191 1.25 -3.35 16.62
C GLU A 191 1.72 -4.79 16.82
N TYR A 192 2.95 -5.09 16.46
CA TYR A 192 3.58 -6.39 16.65
C TYR A 192 4.71 -6.27 17.66
N CYS A 193 5.00 -7.37 18.36
CA CYS A 193 6.23 -7.46 19.13
C CYS A 193 7.40 -7.73 18.18
N CYS A 194 8.59 -7.17 18.36
CA CYS A 194 9.07 -6.48 19.56
C CYS A 194 9.97 -5.28 19.20
N ASP A 195 10.36 -5.14 17.94
CA ASP A 195 11.32 -4.19 17.41
C ASP A 195 10.67 -2.99 16.71
N GLY A 196 9.35 -2.84 16.81
CA GLY A 196 8.58 -1.75 16.22
C GLY A 196 8.78 -0.38 16.89
N GLY A 197 8.28 0.67 16.22
CA GLY A 197 8.14 2.03 16.70
C GLY A 197 6.80 2.26 17.39
N TYR A 198 6.75 2.02 18.70
CA TYR A 198 5.55 2.24 19.50
C TYR A 198 5.44 3.68 19.99
N PHE A 199 4.22 4.23 19.93
CA PHE A 199 3.87 5.50 20.54
C PHE A 199 2.36 5.54 20.82
N THR A 200 1.93 6.42 21.71
CA THR A 200 0.50 6.57 22.03
C THR A 200 -0.24 7.16 20.83
N LYS A 201 -1.24 6.44 20.34
CA LYS A 201 -2.13 6.84 19.24
C LYS A 201 -3.50 6.23 19.51
N ALA A 202 -4.37 6.94 20.21
CA ALA A 202 -5.74 6.47 20.41
C ALA A 202 -6.54 6.53 19.08
N PRO A 203 -7.41 5.54 18.79
CA PRO A 203 -7.76 4.43 19.66
C PRO A 203 -6.87 3.19 19.49
N VAL A 204 -5.74 3.22 18.79
CA VAL A 204 -4.91 2.05 18.42
C VAL A 204 -3.99 1.58 19.56
N MET A 205 -3.12 2.46 20.06
CA MET A 205 -2.01 2.12 20.97
C MET A 205 -1.96 3.08 22.17
N TYR A 206 -1.65 2.52 23.35
CA TYR A 206 -1.61 3.23 24.63
C TYR A 206 -0.37 2.85 25.42
N SER A 207 0.14 3.79 26.22
CA SER A 207 1.26 3.55 27.15
C SER A 207 0.85 2.83 28.44
N SER A 208 -0.44 2.57 28.66
CA SER A 208 -0.92 1.84 29.85
C SER A 208 -2.22 1.07 29.59
N GLN A 209 -2.39 -0.03 30.34
CA GLN A 209 -3.59 -0.85 30.30
C GLN A 209 -4.84 -0.07 30.71
N ALA A 210 -4.71 0.78 31.73
CA ALA A 210 -5.80 1.59 32.25
C ALA A 210 -6.32 2.57 31.19
N ALA A 211 -5.43 3.21 30.44
CA ALA A 211 -5.82 4.09 29.34
C ALA A 211 -6.55 3.33 28.22
N CYS A 212 -6.03 2.15 27.84
CA CYS A 212 -6.68 1.31 26.84
C CYS A 212 -8.10 0.87 27.30
N ASN A 213 -8.25 0.43 28.54
CA ASN A 213 -9.54 0.03 29.11
C ASN A 213 -10.48 1.22 29.41
N GLY A 214 -9.94 2.43 29.56
CA GLY A 214 -10.70 3.64 29.84
C GLY A 214 -11.22 4.36 28.59
N ASP A 215 -10.65 4.09 27.42
CA ASP A 215 -11.04 4.77 26.20
C ASP A 215 -12.41 4.30 25.70
N SER A 216 -13.39 5.21 25.74
CA SER A 216 -14.74 4.95 25.24
C SER A 216 -14.79 4.70 23.73
N ALA A 217 -13.85 5.25 22.96
CA ALA A 217 -13.82 5.13 21.51
C ALA A 217 -13.55 3.70 21.06
N ASN A 218 -12.83 2.89 21.85
CA ASN A 218 -12.55 1.49 21.54
C ASN A 218 -13.57 0.51 22.13
N ALA A 219 -14.56 0.96 22.90
CA ALA A 219 -15.40 0.09 23.74
C ALA A 219 -16.12 -1.03 22.95
N GLY A 220 -16.46 -0.80 21.68
CA GLY A 220 -17.13 -1.78 20.82
C GLY A 220 -16.26 -2.92 20.30
N TRP A 221 -14.92 -2.79 20.35
CA TRP A 221 -13.97 -3.78 19.82
C TRP A 221 -12.75 -3.98 20.73
N ARG A 222 -12.84 -3.50 21.97
CA ARG A 222 -11.74 -3.45 22.92
C ARG A 222 -11.15 -4.84 23.14
N ASN A 223 -9.87 -4.96 22.86
CA ASN A 223 -9.04 -6.08 23.29
C ASN A 223 -7.66 -5.55 23.68
N CYS A 224 -7.52 -5.13 24.94
CA CYS A 224 -6.27 -4.53 25.42
C CYS A 224 -5.18 -5.60 25.62
N GLN A 225 -4.27 -5.69 24.67
CA GLN A 225 -3.15 -6.64 24.68
C GLN A 225 -1.81 -5.92 24.83
N SER A 226 -0.95 -6.45 25.70
CA SER A 226 0.37 -5.88 25.94
C SER A 226 1.40 -6.32 24.90
N LEU A 227 2.27 -5.40 24.49
CA LEU A 227 3.48 -5.63 23.69
C LEU A 227 4.67 -5.14 24.49
N THR A 228 5.78 -5.89 24.50
CA THR A 228 7.02 -5.46 25.16
C THR A 228 8.06 -5.13 24.10
N SER A 229 8.55 -3.90 24.12
CA SER A 229 9.62 -3.43 23.24
C SER A 229 10.93 -4.14 23.55
N SER A 230 11.56 -4.75 22.54
CA SER A 230 12.91 -5.30 22.65
C SER A 230 13.99 -4.22 22.65
N ARG A 231 13.65 -2.97 22.27
CA ARG A 231 14.59 -1.86 22.23
C ARG A 231 14.92 -1.34 23.63
N ASP A 232 13.91 -1.22 24.49
CA ASP A 232 14.01 -0.56 25.79
C ASP A 232 13.22 -1.22 26.93
N GLY A 233 12.52 -2.34 26.67
CA GLY A 233 11.71 -3.03 27.66
C GLY A 233 10.38 -2.36 28.01
N SER A 234 10.02 -1.26 27.34
CA SER A 234 8.75 -0.57 27.57
C SER A 234 7.56 -1.46 27.19
N VAL A 235 6.47 -1.36 27.95
CA VAL A 235 5.24 -2.12 27.73
C VAL A 235 4.16 -1.20 27.16
N TRP A 236 3.63 -1.58 26.00
CA TRP A 236 2.61 -0.87 25.25
C TRP A 236 1.33 -1.70 25.18
N TRP A 237 0.20 -1.05 24.96
CA TRP A 237 -1.11 -1.69 24.96
C TRP A 237 -1.84 -1.36 23.68
N ARG A 238 -2.05 -2.34 22.81
CA ARG A 238 -2.92 -2.20 21.63
C ARG A 238 -4.36 -2.52 22.01
N SER A 239 -5.34 -1.97 21.30
CA SER A 239 -6.77 -2.08 21.70
C SER A 239 -7.64 -2.97 20.82
N GLN A 240 -7.08 -3.62 19.80
CA GLN A 240 -7.86 -4.29 18.77
C GLN A 240 -7.39 -5.72 18.51
N GLY A 241 -8.34 -6.56 18.07
CA GLY A 241 -8.10 -7.84 17.40
C GLY A 241 -7.31 -8.89 18.18
N ASN A 242 -7.09 -10.05 17.57
CA ASN A 242 -6.06 -10.99 18.02
C ASN A 242 -4.71 -10.53 17.44
N ILE A 243 -3.56 -10.84 18.05
CA ILE A 243 -2.25 -10.52 17.46
C ILE A 243 -1.93 -11.38 16.22
N THR A 244 -2.73 -12.40 15.97
CA THR A 244 -2.57 -13.27 14.80
C THR A 244 -3.43 -12.85 13.60
N ASP A 245 -4.43 -12.00 13.80
CA ASP A 245 -5.46 -11.65 12.80
C ASP A 245 -5.82 -10.16 12.92
N ASN A 246 -5.96 -9.43 11.81
CA ASN A 246 -6.30 -7.98 11.77
C ASN A 246 -5.14 -7.06 12.21
N LEU A 247 -4.07 -7.07 11.44
CA LEU A 247 -2.88 -6.27 11.72
C LEU A 247 -2.23 -5.81 10.42
N ILE A 248 -2.77 -4.74 9.82
CA ILE A 248 -2.04 -3.98 8.81
C ILE A 248 -0.62 -3.65 9.30
N MET A 249 -0.49 -3.45 10.62
CA MET A 249 0.76 -3.24 11.31
C MET A 249 1.49 -4.53 11.71
N ARG A 250 1.36 -5.69 11.04
CA ARG A 250 2.13 -6.91 11.40
C ARG A 250 3.43 -7.05 10.61
N ASN A 251 4.52 -7.38 11.31
CA ASN A 251 5.76 -7.81 10.70
C ASN A 251 5.89 -9.34 10.60
N ALA A 252 5.15 -9.97 9.67
CA ALA A 252 5.41 -11.31 9.12
C ALA A 252 4.32 -11.73 8.12
N GLY A 253 4.62 -12.75 7.31
CA GLY A 253 3.70 -13.43 6.39
C GLY A 253 3.72 -12.89 4.97
N ASP A 254 3.13 -13.67 4.06
CA ASP A 254 3.13 -13.40 2.61
C ASP A 254 1.84 -12.71 2.14
N GLU A 255 0.91 -12.47 3.07
CA GLU A 255 -0.40 -11.87 2.80
C GLU A 255 -0.42 -10.38 3.19
N VAL A 256 -1.16 -9.58 2.42
CA VAL A 256 -1.48 -8.20 2.80
C VAL A 256 -2.52 -8.25 3.92
N TRP A 257 -2.09 -7.83 5.10
CA TRP A 257 -2.99 -7.78 6.25
C TRP A 257 -3.96 -6.61 6.15
N GLU A 258 -5.18 -6.85 6.61
CA GLU A 258 -6.20 -5.80 6.73
C GLU A 258 -6.02 -4.93 7.96
N ALA A 259 -6.55 -3.71 7.85
CA ALA A 259 -6.72 -2.82 8.99
C ALA A 259 -7.64 -3.46 10.03
N GLY A 260 -7.31 -3.33 11.32
CA GLY A 260 -8.26 -3.66 12.39
C GLY A 260 -9.26 -2.52 12.62
N PRO A 261 -10.25 -2.72 13.52
CA PRO A 261 -11.25 -1.69 13.84
C PRO A 261 -10.67 -0.38 14.38
N ALA A 262 -9.60 -0.43 15.17
CA ALA A 262 -8.95 0.76 15.71
C ALA A 262 -8.13 1.48 14.63
N ASP A 263 -7.41 0.75 13.77
CA ASP A 263 -6.70 1.34 12.62
C ASP A 263 -7.69 2.04 11.68
N TRP A 264 -8.80 1.35 11.38
CA TRP A 264 -9.87 1.89 10.57
C TRP A 264 -10.44 3.18 11.15
N ALA A 265 -10.59 3.29 12.48
CA ALA A 265 -11.05 4.52 13.10
C ALA A 265 -10.10 5.71 12.79
N VAL A 266 -8.79 5.48 12.78
CA VAL A 266 -7.77 6.48 12.40
C VAL A 266 -7.82 6.77 10.90
N MET A 267 -7.80 5.74 10.06
CA MET A 267 -7.83 5.88 8.59
C MET A 267 -9.10 6.61 8.14
N ARG A 268 -10.27 6.24 8.69
CA ARG A 268 -11.56 6.91 8.42
C ARG A 268 -11.55 8.38 8.81
N ALA A 269 -10.95 8.73 9.95
CA ALA A 269 -10.83 10.13 10.34
C ALA A 269 -9.99 10.92 9.32
N ALA A 270 -8.91 10.33 8.80
CA ALA A 270 -8.11 10.92 7.73
C ALA A 270 -8.89 11.05 6.41
N TYR A 271 -9.63 10.01 5.99
CA TYR A 271 -10.52 10.08 4.82
C TYR A 271 -11.55 11.21 4.92
N HIS A 272 -12.18 11.36 6.08
CA HIS A 272 -13.15 12.44 6.32
C HIS A 272 -12.49 13.83 6.39
N GLY A 273 -11.18 13.90 6.59
CA GLY A 273 -10.41 15.14 6.57
C GLY A 273 -10.16 15.68 5.16
N LEU A 274 -10.27 14.83 4.13
CA LEU A 274 -10.13 15.25 2.73
C LEU A 274 -11.35 16.07 2.29
N SER A 275 -11.10 17.25 1.73
CA SER A 275 -12.15 18.17 1.34
C SER A 275 -13.08 17.55 0.28
N GLY A 276 -14.37 17.47 0.58
CA GLY A 276 -15.36 16.92 -0.34
C GLY A 276 -15.15 15.45 -0.70
N ALA A 277 -14.36 14.70 0.05
CA ALA A 277 -14.27 13.26 -0.14
C ALA A 277 -15.64 12.61 0.15
N PRO A 278 -16.04 11.59 -0.63
CA PRO A 278 -17.25 10.83 -0.32
C PRO A 278 -17.12 10.13 1.03
N ALA A 279 -18.26 9.81 1.64
CA ALA A 279 -18.26 8.96 2.83
C ALA A 279 -17.69 7.58 2.47
N ILE A 280 -16.57 7.21 3.10
CA ILE A 280 -15.94 5.92 2.88
C ILE A 280 -16.61 4.88 3.79
N THR A 281 -17.10 3.81 3.18
CA THR A 281 -17.80 2.75 3.91
C THR A 281 -16.79 1.91 4.69
N GLN A 282 -17.12 1.63 5.95
CA GLN A 282 -16.35 0.72 6.78
C GLN A 282 -16.27 -0.68 6.13
N PRO A 283 -15.10 -1.34 6.11
CA PRO A 283 -14.98 -2.71 5.65
C PRO A 283 -15.98 -3.62 6.37
N ALA A 284 -16.75 -4.39 5.59
CA ALA A 284 -17.74 -5.33 6.15
C ALA A 284 -17.10 -6.48 6.94
N ALA A 285 -15.86 -6.81 6.61
CA ALA A 285 -15.00 -7.70 7.37
C ALA A 285 -13.59 -7.10 7.40
N PHE A 286 -13.01 -7.04 8.58
CA PHE A 286 -11.60 -6.85 8.80
C PHE A 286 -10.94 -8.24 8.69
N ALA A 287 -9.88 -8.36 7.88
CA ALA A 287 -9.09 -9.57 7.59
C ALA A 287 -9.79 -10.76 6.90
N PRO A 288 -10.28 -10.63 5.64
CA PRO A 288 -10.45 -11.81 4.81
C PRO A 288 -9.07 -12.32 4.37
N ALA A 289 -8.79 -13.63 4.49
CA ALA A 289 -7.53 -14.23 4.02
C ALA A 289 -7.26 -13.87 2.55
N HIS A 290 -8.31 -13.83 1.73
CA HIS A 290 -8.33 -13.26 0.40
C HIS A 290 -9.72 -12.72 0.10
N TRP A 291 -9.84 -11.70 -0.74
CA TRP A 291 -11.14 -11.26 -1.24
C TRP A 291 -11.07 -10.88 -2.71
N SER A 292 -12.12 -11.22 -3.44
CA SER A 292 -12.28 -10.78 -4.82
C SER A 292 -12.82 -9.36 -4.84
N TYR A 293 -12.17 -8.47 -5.57
CA TYR A 293 -12.68 -7.16 -5.89
C TYR A 293 -12.92 -7.01 -7.39
N THR A 294 -13.79 -6.08 -7.76
CA THR A 294 -13.92 -5.61 -9.13
C THR A 294 -13.49 -4.17 -9.13
N VAL A 295 -12.38 -3.88 -9.81
CA VAL A 295 -11.90 -2.53 -9.98
C VAL A 295 -12.92 -1.79 -10.84
N PRO A 296 -13.44 -0.65 -10.39
CA PRO A 296 -14.24 0.21 -11.26
C PRO A 296 -13.37 0.66 -12.44
N PRO A 297 -13.90 0.75 -13.66
CA PRO A 297 -13.13 1.28 -14.78
C PRO A 297 -12.56 2.65 -14.39
N PRO A 298 -11.30 2.96 -14.76
CA PRO A 298 -10.72 4.27 -14.50
C PRO A 298 -11.67 5.34 -15.02
N TRP A 299 -11.93 6.35 -14.19
CA TRP A 299 -12.71 7.50 -14.61
C TRP A 299 -11.91 8.20 -15.70
N HIS A 300 -12.35 8.05 -16.96
CA HIS A 300 -11.91 8.91 -18.04
C HIS A 300 -12.81 10.16 -17.99
N PRO A 301 -12.31 11.32 -17.54
CA PRO A 301 -13.03 12.58 -17.66
C PRO A 301 -13.29 12.94 -19.13
#